data_AF-A0A1Y1Q4B0-F1
#
_entry.id   AF-A0A1Y1Q4B0-F1
#
_cell.length_a   1.000
_cell.length_b   1.000
_cell.length_c   1.000
_cell.angle_alpha   90.00
_cell.angle_beta   90.00
_cell.angle_gamma   90.00
#
_symmetry.space_group_name_H-M   'P 1'
#
loop_
_entity.id
_entity.type
_entity.pdbx_description
1 polymer ?
#
loop_
_entity_poly.entity_id
_entity_poly.type
_entity_poly.pdbx_seq_one_letter_code
_entity_poly.pdbx_strand_id
1 'polypeptide(L)'
;MATQNQGVTVISRELVILETLVKPRRDENRVKVKPFREFLNTPEVWLIPTTRESWEPAAYWRAKYALHTPDAIHVATAGFPSLAWLVTNEVALKKIKALPLLLREELR
;
A
#
# COMPACT_ATOMS: atom_id res chain seq x y z
N MET A 1 -25.24 23.32 -9.92
CA MET A 1 -24.60 22.03 -10.25
C MET A 1 -23.38 21.88 -9.36
N ALA A 2 -23.49 21.12 -8.27
CA ALA A 2 -22.38 20.87 -7.37
C ALA A 2 -21.50 19.78 -7.99
N THR A 3 -20.26 20.13 -8.33
CA THR A 3 -19.20 19.18 -8.69
C THR A 3 -18.96 18.30 -7.47
N GLN A 4 -19.51 17.09 -7.48
CA GLN A 4 -19.13 16.04 -6.54
C GLN A 4 -17.66 15.72 -6.79
N ASN A 5 -16.80 16.17 -5.88
CA ASN A 5 -15.43 15.68 -5.80
C ASN A 5 -15.53 14.20 -5.41
N GLN A 6 -15.38 13.29 -6.37
CA GLN A 6 -15.30 11.86 -6.07
C GLN A 6 -14.05 11.64 -5.23
N GLY A 7 -14.21 11.53 -3.91
CA GLY A 7 -13.08 11.37 -2.98
C GLY A 7 -12.24 10.15 -3.34
N VAL A 8 -10.92 10.29 -3.22
CA VAL A 8 -9.99 9.16 -3.41
C VAL A 8 -9.92 8.39 -2.10
N THR A 9 -10.32 7.12 -2.12
CA THR A 9 -10.10 6.20 -1.00
C THR A 9 -8.78 5.46 -1.19
N VAL A 10 -7.93 5.48 -0.16
CA VAL A 10 -6.68 4.74 -0.12
C VAL A 10 -6.91 3.46 0.68
N ILE A 11 -6.64 2.30 0.09
CA ILE A 11 -6.72 1.01 0.77
C ILE A 11 -5.31 0.45 0.90
N SER A 12 -4.91 0.04 2.11
CA SER A 12 -3.61 -0.59 2.35
C SER A 12 -3.70 -1.61 3.48
N ARG A 13 -2.69 -2.48 3.59
CA ARG A 13 -2.56 -3.37 4.77
C ARG A 13 -2.03 -2.60 5.95
N GLU A 14 -2.45 -2.97 7.16
CA GLU A 14 -1.94 -2.39 8.40
C GLU A 14 -0.41 -2.47 8.54
N LEU A 15 0.24 -3.38 7.80
CA LEU A 15 1.70 -3.47 7.69
C LEU A 15 2.37 -2.13 7.33
N VAL A 16 1.68 -1.25 6.60
CA VAL A 16 2.19 0.08 6.23
C VAL A 16 2.53 0.95 7.46
N ILE A 17 1.90 0.70 8.60
CA ILE A 17 2.22 1.37 9.87
C ILE A 17 3.67 1.03 10.28
N LEU A 18 4.06 -0.24 10.17
CA LEU A 18 5.42 -0.67 10.49
C LEU A 18 6.41 -0.08 9.47
N GLU A 19 6.11 -0.19 8.17
CA GLU A 19 6.99 0.29 7.10
C GLU A 19 7.29 1.79 7.18
N THR A 20 6.26 2.59 7.44
CA THR A 20 6.38 4.06 7.48
C THR A 20 7.02 4.57 8.77
N LEU A 21 6.91 3.84 9.88
CA LEU A 21 7.40 4.31 11.18
C LEU A 21 8.81 3.82 11.53
N VAL A 22 9.32 2.76 10.88
CA VAL A 22 10.67 2.22 11.18
C VAL A 22 11.76 3.27 10.97
N LYS A 23 11.82 3.92 9.79
CA LYS A 23 12.89 4.89 9.49
C LYS A 23 12.81 6.13 10.39
N PRO A 24 11.66 6.83 10.54
CA PRO A 24 11.54 7.95 11.47
C PRO A 24 11.92 7.61 12.91
N ARG A 25 11.62 6.39 13.38
CA ARG A 25 12.01 5.94 14.72
C ARG A 25 13.50 5.66 14.84
N ARG A 26 14.09 4.99 13.85
CA ARG A 26 15.54 4.73 13.81
C ARG A 26 16.35 6.02 13.80
N ASP A 27 15.87 7.02 13.08
CA ASP A 27 16.52 8.33 12.95
C ASP A 27 16.18 9.28 14.13
N GLU A 28 15.46 8.79 15.15
CA GLU A 28 14.92 9.58 16.28
C GLU A 28 14.12 10.83 15.86
N ASN A 29 13.64 10.84 14.62
CA ASN A 29 13.00 11.98 13.99
C ASN A 29 11.50 12.01 14.32
N ARG A 30 11.18 12.47 15.54
CA ARG A 30 9.81 12.58 16.04
C ARG A 30 8.92 13.48 15.16
N VAL A 31 9.52 14.46 14.49
CA VAL A 31 8.81 15.37 13.56
C VAL A 31 8.22 14.61 12.38
N LYS A 32 8.87 13.52 11.91
CA LYS A 32 8.37 12.69 10.80
C LYS A 32 7.40 11.60 11.23
N VAL A 33 7.36 11.22 12.51
CA VAL A 33 6.44 10.20 13.03
C VAL A 33 4.99 10.70 12.99
N LYS A 34 4.76 11.94 13.43
CA LYS A 34 3.40 12.51 13.57
C LYS A 34 2.63 12.57 12.23
N PRO A 35 3.20 13.10 11.13
CA PRO A 35 2.51 13.17 9.85
C PRO A 35 2.09 11.80 9.30
N PHE A 36 2.92 10.75 9.45
CA PHE A 36 2.54 9.41 9.02
C PHE A 36 1.35 8.88 9.81
N ARG A 37 1.32 9.07 11.14
CA ARG A 37 0.18 8.63 11.96
C ARG A 37 -1.08 9.43 11.66
N GLU A 38 -0.96 10.74 11.43
CA GLU A 38 -2.11 11.58 11.08
C GLU A 38 -2.70 11.15 9.73
N PHE A 39 -1.86 10.97 8.71
CA PHE A 39 -2.29 10.49 7.40
C PHE A 39 -2.95 9.11 7.47
N LEU A 40 -2.34 8.14 8.17
CA LEU A 40 -2.90 6.79 8.26
C LEU A 40 -4.22 6.70 9.04
N ASN A 41 -4.61 7.75 9.75
CA ASN A 41 -5.86 7.84 10.50
C ASN A 41 -6.92 8.74 9.83
N THR A 42 -6.67 9.24 8.61
CA THR A 42 -7.67 10.02 7.89
C THR A 42 -8.83 9.14 7.42
N PRO A 43 -10.09 9.64 7.38
CA PRO A 43 -11.26 8.87 6.93
C PRO A 43 -11.13 8.24 5.53
N GLU A 44 -10.29 8.83 4.68
CA GLU A 44 -10.00 8.38 3.32
C GLU A 44 -9.05 7.18 3.28
N VAL A 45 -8.37 6.85 4.38
CA VAL A 45 -7.41 5.74 4.46
C VAL A 45 -8.02 4.56 5.21
N TRP A 46 -8.13 3.44 4.49
CA TRP A 46 -8.72 2.20 4.97
C TRP A 46 -7.61 1.18 5.14
N LEU A 47 -7.19 0.99 6.39
CA LEU A 47 -6.23 -0.04 6.75
C LEU A 47 -6.95 -1.35 7.01
N ILE A 48 -6.65 -2.36 6.20
CA ILE A 48 -7.20 -3.70 6.36
C ILE A 48 -6.21 -4.60 7.12
N PRO A 49 -6.68 -5.44 8.04
CA PRO A 49 -5.81 -6.32 8.82
C PRO A 49 -5.13 -7.36 7.94
N THR A 50 -3.92 -7.76 8.31
CA THR A 50 -3.22 -8.91 7.71
C THR A 50 -3.69 -10.18 8.41
N THR A 51 -4.64 -10.90 7.81
CA THR A 51 -5.26 -12.11 8.38
C THR A 51 -4.56 -13.38 7.91
N ARG A 52 -4.93 -14.53 8.51
CA ARG A 52 -4.38 -15.83 8.08
C ARG A 52 -4.63 -16.08 6.59
N GLU A 53 -5.80 -15.70 6.07
CA GLU A 53 -6.16 -15.91 4.66
C GLU A 53 -5.32 -15.06 3.70
N SER A 54 -4.68 -13.98 4.18
CA SER A 54 -3.85 -13.12 3.33
C SER A 54 -2.47 -13.70 3.02
N TRP A 55 -2.00 -14.68 3.81
CA TRP A 55 -0.65 -15.24 3.66
C TRP A 55 -0.49 -16.18 2.48
N GLU A 56 -1.50 -17.00 2.17
CA GLU A 56 -1.41 -17.94 1.04
C GLU A 56 -1.33 -17.21 -0.30
N PRO A 57 -2.18 -16.20 -0.59
CA PRO A 57 -2.01 -15.37 -1.78
C PRO A 57 -0.66 -14.63 -1.78
N ALA A 58 -0.21 -14.10 -0.64
CA ALA A 58 1.09 -13.42 -0.55
C ALA A 58 2.24 -14.39 -0.88
N ALA A 59 2.21 -15.62 -0.37
CA ALA A 59 3.18 -16.65 -0.68
C ALA A 59 3.22 -16.97 -2.17
N TYR A 60 2.05 -17.09 -2.82
CA TYR A 60 1.94 -17.26 -4.27
C TYR A 60 2.63 -16.11 -5.03
N TRP A 61 2.28 -14.86 -4.75
CA TRP A 61 2.87 -13.70 -5.44
C TRP A 61 4.37 -13.58 -5.18
N ARG A 62 4.80 -13.85 -3.95
CA ARG A 62 6.22 -13.89 -3.58
C ARG A 62 6.98 -14.94 -4.38
N ALA A 63 6.49 -16.18 -4.43
CA ALA A 63 7.15 -17.27 -5.15
C ALA A 63 7.21 -16.99 -6.66
N LYS A 64 6.09 -16.52 -7.24
CA LYS A 64 5.97 -16.26 -8.67
C LYS A 64 6.83 -15.10 -9.15
N TYR A 65 6.99 -14.06 -8.34
CA TYR A 65 7.67 -12.83 -8.75
C TYR A 65 8.90 -12.47 -7.91
N ALA A 66 9.36 -13.33 -7.01
CA ALA A 66 10.48 -13.06 -6.11
C ALA A 66 10.37 -11.72 -5.36
N LEU A 67 9.20 -11.47 -4.75
CA LEU A 67 8.91 -10.23 -4.02
C LEU A 67 9.44 -10.28 -2.58
N HIS A 68 9.77 -9.12 -2.00
CA HIS A 68 9.91 -9.03 -0.55
C HIS A 68 8.57 -9.27 0.14
N THR A 69 8.61 -9.65 1.42
CA THR A 69 7.40 -10.10 2.13
C THR A 69 6.35 -8.99 2.23
N PRO A 70 6.72 -7.73 2.55
CA PRO A 70 5.75 -6.64 2.56
C PRO A 70 5.09 -6.40 1.20
N ASP A 71 5.88 -6.36 0.13
CA ASP A 71 5.36 -6.19 -1.24
C ASP A 71 4.38 -7.30 -1.62
N ALA A 72 4.69 -8.55 -1.25
CA ALA A 72 3.84 -9.68 -1.54
C ALA A 72 2.47 -9.59 -0.83
N ILE A 73 2.44 -9.08 0.40
CA ILE A 73 1.22 -8.85 1.18
C ILE A 73 0.39 -7.70 0.57
N HIS A 74 1.05 -6.61 0.15
CA HIS A 74 0.38 -5.50 -0.53
C HIS A 74 -0.18 -5.92 -1.89
N VAL A 75 0.58 -6.69 -2.68
CA VAL A 75 0.12 -7.23 -3.95
C VAL A 75 -1.02 -8.23 -3.78
N ALA A 76 -0.99 -9.07 -2.73
CA ALA A 76 -2.10 -9.96 -2.40
C ALA A 76 -3.40 -9.19 -2.11
N THR A 77 -3.29 -7.96 -1.60
CA THR A 77 -4.40 -7.02 -1.43
C THR A 77 -4.87 -6.45 -2.76
N ALA A 78 -3.95 -6.17 -3.67
CA ALA A 78 -4.28 -5.61 -4.99
C ALA A 78 -5.09 -6.57 -5.89
N GLY A 79 -5.20 -7.85 -5.51
CA GLY A 79 -6.06 -8.83 -6.18
C GLY A 79 -7.56 -8.63 -5.95
N PHE A 80 -8.00 -7.61 -5.20
CA PHE A 80 -9.42 -7.31 -5.04
C PHE A 80 -10.04 -6.80 -6.36
N PRO A 81 -11.21 -7.33 -6.79
CA PRO A 81 -11.84 -6.98 -8.06
C PRO A 81 -12.15 -5.49 -8.26
N SER A 82 -12.23 -4.72 -7.17
CA SER A 82 -12.54 -3.30 -7.16
C SER A 82 -11.31 -2.38 -7.08
N LEU A 83 -10.09 -2.92 -7.14
CA LEU A 83 -8.90 -2.08 -7.13
C LEU A 83 -8.80 -1.27 -8.43
N ALA A 84 -8.89 0.06 -8.31
CA ALA A 84 -8.69 0.96 -9.44
C ALA A 84 -7.20 1.08 -9.81
N TRP A 85 -6.33 1.31 -8.82
CA TRP A 85 -4.89 1.51 -9.02
C TRP A 85 -4.08 1.00 -7.83
N LEU A 86 -2.96 0.32 -8.10
CA LEU A 86 -1.90 0.04 -7.14
C LEU A 86 -0.84 1.15 -7.24
N VAL A 87 -0.81 2.04 -6.25
CA VAL A 87 0.19 3.12 -6.17
C VAL A 87 1.43 2.63 -5.45
N THR A 88 2.60 2.75 -6.06
CA THR A 88 3.86 2.28 -5.44
C THR A 88 5.08 3.09 -5.87
N ASN A 89 6.13 3.09 -5.05
CA ASN A 89 7.47 3.54 -5.45
C ASN A 89 8.32 2.41 -6.03
N GLU A 90 7.87 1.17 -5.91
CA GLU A 90 8.66 -0.01 -6.26
C GLU A 90 8.56 -0.33 -7.76
N VAL A 91 9.53 0.18 -8.51
CA VAL A 91 9.65 -0.08 -9.96
C VAL A 91 9.67 -1.57 -10.28
N ALA A 92 10.21 -2.39 -9.36
CA ALA A 92 10.24 -3.84 -9.49
C ALA A 92 8.85 -4.47 -9.68
N LEU A 93 7.77 -3.84 -9.20
CA LEU A 93 6.41 -4.34 -9.34
C LEU A 93 5.85 -4.21 -10.77
N LYS A 94 6.50 -3.45 -11.66
CA LYS A 94 6.13 -3.35 -13.09
C LYS A 94 6.18 -4.69 -13.85
N LYS A 95 6.84 -5.72 -13.28
CA LYS A 95 6.83 -7.09 -13.80
C LYS A 95 5.47 -7.78 -13.66
N ILE A 96 4.61 -7.31 -12.76
CA ILE A 96 3.28 -7.87 -12.50
C ILE A 96 2.26 -7.20 -13.43
N LYS A 97 2.20 -7.64 -14.69
CA LYS A 97 1.32 -7.05 -15.72
C LYS A 97 -0.18 -7.16 -15.45
N ALA A 98 -0.57 -8.01 -14.50
CA ALA A 98 -1.96 -8.25 -14.16
C ALA A 98 -2.58 -7.17 -13.25
N LEU A 99 -1.80 -6.21 -12.77
CA LEU A 99 -2.26 -5.19 -11.82
C LEU A 99 -2.24 -3.79 -12.46
N PRO A 100 -3.24 -2.95 -12.19
CA PRO A 100 -3.26 -1.56 -12.65
C PRO A 100 -2.27 -0.74 -11.81
N LEU A 101 -0.99 -0.79 -12.16
CA LEU A 101 0.08 -0.15 -11.38
C LEU A 101 0.29 1.29 -11.83
N LEU A 102 0.45 2.19 -10.85
CA LEU A 102 0.84 3.57 -11.03
C LEU A 102 2.06 3.88 -10.16
N LEU A 103 3.16 4.35 -10.76
CA LEU A 103 4.31 4.81 -9.98
C LEU A 103 4.05 6.19 -9.41
N ARG A 104 4.65 6.48 -8.25
CA ARG A 104 4.61 7.83 -7.68
C ARG A 104 5.09 8.91 -8.64
N GLU A 105 6.09 8.63 -9.46
CA GLU A 105 6.61 9.59 -10.45
C GLU A 105 5.60 9.88 -11.58
N GLU A 106 4.61 9.00 -11.75
CA GLU A 106 3.54 9.15 -12.75
C GLU A 106 2.34 9.93 -12.18
N LEU A 107 2.32 10.18 -10.85
CA LEU A 107 1.39 11.08 -10.19
C LEU A 107 1.88 12.53 -10.33
N ARG A 108 1.09 13.37 -11.00
CA ARG A 108 1.36 14.80 -11.21
C ARG A 108 0.80 15.65 -10.07
#